data_AF-A0A953UP12-F1
#
_entry.id   AF-A0A953UP12-F1
#
_cell.length_a   1.000
_cell.length_b   1.000
_cell.length_c   1.000
_cell.angle_alpha   90.00
_cell.angle_beta   90.00
_cell.angle_gamma   90.00
#
_symmetry.space_group_name_H-M   'P 1'
#
loop_
_entity.id
_entity.type
_entity.pdbx_description
1 polymer ?
#
loop_
_entity_poly.entity_id
_entity_poly.type
_entity_poly.pdbx_seq_one_letter_code
_entity_poly.pdbx_strand_id
1 'polypeptide(L)'
;MASSRGRSKKQSAGSRRRQPSLPEDFVLYLDENLHNCKPILDALTEHGVKYERHGQHFSPGTEDTTWLPLVGQKGWLLVTKDKRIRYNELEKTAVLQHRVREFYFSSGNYSGAEMAEVLMAALPGMAKLCRKHDAPFIASITKSGSVNLRFP
;
A
#
# COMPACT_ATOMS: atom_id res chain seq x y z
N MET A 1 18.74 -0.52 59.82
CA MET A 1 17.30 -0.22 59.61
C MET A 1 17.15 0.47 58.28
N ALA A 2 16.25 -0.05 57.46
CA ALA A 2 16.01 0.30 56.06
C ALA A 2 15.48 1.73 55.86
N SER A 3 15.76 2.33 54.70
CA SER A 3 14.70 2.73 53.74
C SER A 3 15.28 3.48 52.53
N SER A 4 15.13 2.84 51.37
CA SER A 4 15.23 3.42 50.03
C SER A 4 14.12 4.44 49.77
N ARG A 5 14.38 5.44 48.91
CA ARG A 5 13.38 6.00 47.97
C ARG A 5 14.07 6.82 46.88
N GLY A 6 13.99 6.31 45.65
CA GLY A 6 14.54 6.95 44.45
C GLY A 6 13.58 7.94 43.77
N ARG A 7 14.14 8.67 42.80
CA ARG A 7 13.54 9.33 41.61
C ARG A 7 14.63 10.28 41.10
N SER A 8 14.90 10.50 39.82
CA SER A 8 14.20 10.22 38.59
C SER A 8 15.26 10.26 37.48
N LYS A 9 15.50 9.14 36.78
CA LYS A 9 16.23 9.20 35.50
C LYS A 9 15.24 9.67 34.45
N LYS A 10 15.38 10.93 34.03
CA LYS A 10 14.77 11.45 32.80
C LYS A 10 15.14 10.49 31.67
N GLN A 11 14.18 9.69 31.20
CA GLN A 11 14.32 8.97 29.95
C GLN A 11 13.90 9.89 28.83
N SER A 12 14.84 10.10 27.93
CA SER A 12 14.78 10.93 26.73
C SER A 12 13.55 10.57 25.90
N ALA A 13 12.65 11.53 25.71
CA ALA A 13 11.59 11.44 24.71
C ALA A 13 12.25 11.49 23.33
N GLY A 14 12.60 10.31 22.79
CA GLY A 14 12.87 10.17 21.38
C GLY A 14 11.61 10.58 20.62
N SER A 15 11.72 11.57 19.74
CA SER A 15 10.65 12.00 18.84
C SER A 15 10.12 10.80 18.06
N ARG A 16 9.08 10.16 18.58
CA ARG A 16 8.22 9.25 17.82
C ARG A 16 7.51 10.16 16.84
N ARG A 17 8.07 10.32 15.63
CA ARG A 17 7.39 11.00 14.51
C ARG A 17 5.97 10.43 14.52
N ARG A 18 4.97 11.26 14.84
CA ARG A 18 3.56 10.92 14.62
C ARG A 18 3.46 10.59 13.14
N GLN A 19 3.37 9.31 12.81
CA GLN A 19 2.94 8.93 11.47
C GLN A 19 1.58 9.59 11.27
N PRO A 20 1.35 10.32 10.16
CA PRO A 20 0.03 10.83 9.87
C PRO A 20 -0.94 9.64 9.89
N SER A 21 -2.02 9.74 10.66
CA SER A 21 -3.06 8.72 10.64
C SER A 21 -3.56 8.57 9.21
N LEU A 22 -3.65 7.32 8.74
CA LEU A 22 -4.20 7.03 7.42
C LEU A 22 -5.69 7.44 7.39
N PRO A 23 -6.20 7.93 6.26
CA PRO A 23 -7.64 8.16 6.08
C PRO A 23 -8.48 6.92 6.42
N GLU A 24 -9.71 7.09 6.90
CA GLU A 24 -10.56 5.95 7.29
C GLU A 24 -10.94 5.05 6.11
N ASP A 25 -11.00 5.64 4.91
CA ASP A 25 -11.25 5.03 3.61
C ASP A 25 -9.95 4.53 2.93
N PHE A 26 -8.81 4.60 3.62
CA PHE A 26 -7.53 4.08 3.13
C PHE A 26 -7.50 2.55 3.22
N VAL A 27 -8.07 1.91 2.21
CA VAL A 27 -8.11 0.46 2.07
C VAL A 27 -7.23 0.05 0.91
N LEU A 28 -6.23 -0.80 1.17
CA LEU A 28 -5.39 -1.37 0.12
C LEU A 28 -6.09 -2.56 -0.52
N TYR A 29 -5.99 -2.71 -1.84
CA TYR A 29 -6.37 -3.92 -2.55
C TYR A 29 -5.12 -4.63 -3.05
N LEU A 30 -4.87 -5.84 -2.54
CA LEU A 30 -3.76 -6.67 -2.98
C LEU A 30 -4.20 -7.51 -4.18
N ASP A 31 -3.56 -7.29 -5.32
CA ASP A 31 -3.81 -8.02 -6.56
C ASP A 31 -3.50 -9.53 -6.44
N GLU A 32 -3.76 -10.28 -7.50
CA GLU A 32 -3.52 -11.73 -7.54
C GLU A 32 -2.06 -12.11 -7.18
N ASN A 33 -1.09 -11.26 -7.51
CA ASN A 33 0.32 -11.54 -7.24
C ASN A 33 0.71 -11.28 -5.78
N LEU A 34 -0.06 -10.47 -5.05
CA LEU A 34 0.27 -10.04 -3.69
C LEU A 34 -0.68 -10.56 -2.62
N HIS A 35 -1.87 -11.02 -2.99
CA HIS A 35 -2.93 -11.33 -2.01
C HIS A 35 -2.58 -12.45 -1.02
N ASN A 36 -1.62 -13.32 -1.34
CA ASN A 36 -1.12 -14.39 -0.47
C ASN A 36 0.28 -14.12 0.10
N CYS A 37 0.84 -12.93 -0.08
CA CYS A 37 2.19 -12.59 0.40
C CYS A 37 2.18 -12.42 1.93
N LYS A 38 2.47 -13.50 2.66
CA LYS A 38 2.41 -13.54 4.13
C LYS A 38 3.13 -12.37 4.83
N PRO A 39 4.37 -11.99 4.47
CA PRO A 39 5.02 -10.84 5.11
C PRO A 39 4.25 -9.52 4.95
N ILE A 40 3.58 -9.30 3.82
CA ILE A 40 2.74 -8.11 3.60
C ILE A 40 1.49 -8.18 4.49
N LEU A 41 0.81 -9.34 4.50
CA LEU A 41 -0.39 -9.54 5.30
C LEU A 41 -0.12 -9.35 6.80
N ASP A 42 0.96 -9.94 7.28
CA ASP A 42 1.39 -9.84 8.69
C ASP A 42 1.69 -8.37 9.03
N ALA A 43 2.46 -7.66 8.20
CA ALA A 43 2.78 -6.24 8.42
C ALA A 43 1.56 -5.33 8.39
N LEU A 44 0.63 -5.51 7.43
CA LEU A 44 -0.61 -4.74 7.35
C LEU A 44 -1.49 -4.96 8.59
N THR A 45 -1.58 -6.21 9.04
CA THR A 45 -2.35 -6.58 10.24
C THR A 45 -1.72 -5.98 11.49
N GLU A 46 -0.41 -6.09 11.65
CA GLU A 46 0.35 -5.52 12.77
C GLU A 46 0.19 -4.00 12.87
N HIS A 47 0.16 -3.31 11.72
CA HIS A 47 0.03 -1.86 11.66
C HIS A 47 -1.43 -1.38 11.61
N GLY A 48 -2.41 -2.29 11.66
CA GLY A 48 -3.84 -1.95 11.61
C GLY A 48 -4.27 -1.29 10.29
N VAL A 49 -3.56 -1.56 9.19
CA VAL A 49 -3.89 -1.03 7.86
C VAL A 49 -5.01 -1.88 7.28
N LYS A 50 -6.09 -1.25 6.82
CA LYS A 50 -7.20 -1.97 6.18
C LYS A 50 -6.76 -2.47 4.80
N TYR A 51 -7.09 -3.70 4.48
CA TYR A 51 -6.81 -4.27 3.18
C TYR A 51 -7.85 -5.31 2.75
N GLU A 52 -7.95 -5.49 1.45
CA GLU A 52 -8.74 -6.50 0.76
C GLU A 52 -7.81 -7.33 -0.11
N ARG A 53 -8.10 -8.63 -0.22
CA ARG A 53 -7.28 -9.57 -1.00
C ARG A 53 -8.05 -9.99 -2.24
N HIS A 54 -7.39 -10.01 -3.40
CA HIS A 54 -8.01 -10.48 -4.65
C HIS A 54 -8.74 -11.82 -4.48
N GLY A 55 -8.10 -12.81 -3.86
CA GLY A 55 -8.69 -14.13 -3.59
C GLY A 55 -9.90 -14.16 -2.64
N GLN A 56 -10.31 -13.05 -2.03
CA GLN A 56 -11.57 -12.94 -1.28
C GLN A 56 -12.75 -12.55 -2.17
N HIS A 57 -12.48 -11.97 -3.34
CA HIS A 57 -13.50 -11.43 -4.26
C HIS A 57 -13.56 -12.20 -5.57
N PHE A 58 -12.43 -12.74 -6.04
CA PHE A 58 -12.28 -13.35 -7.35
C PHE A 58 -11.39 -14.60 -7.31
N SER A 59 -11.52 -15.43 -8.35
CA SER A 59 -10.69 -16.63 -8.53
C SER A 59 -9.39 -16.29 -9.25
N PRO A 60 -8.31 -17.08 -9.09
CA PRO A 60 -7.08 -16.87 -9.84
C PRO A 60 -7.31 -16.89 -11.36
N GLY A 61 -6.61 -16.03 -12.10
CA GLY A 61 -6.74 -15.82 -13.54
C GLY A 61 -7.93 -14.96 -13.95
N THR A 62 -8.63 -14.30 -13.02
CA THR A 62 -9.73 -13.40 -13.36
C THR A 62 -9.22 -12.18 -14.12
N GLU A 63 -9.83 -11.87 -15.27
CA GLU A 63 -9.40 -10.77 -16.12
C GLU A 63 -9.57 -9.39 -15.45
N ASP A 64 -8.65 -8.48 -15.75
CA ASP A 64 -8.63 -7.10 -15.25
C ASP A 64 -9.93 -6.32 -15.50
N THR A 65 -10.57 -6.56 -16.65
CA THR A 65 -11.89 -6.01 -17.03
C THR A 65 -13.00 -6.40 -16.06
N THR A 66 -12.82 -7.48 -15.30
CA THR A 66 -13.80 -8.00 -14.35
C THR A 66 -13.59 -7.43 -12.94
N TRP A 67 -12.34 -7.36 -12.47
CA TRP A 67 -12.06 -6.99 -11.07
C TRP A 67 -11.69 -5.51 -10.85
N LEU A 68 -11.07 -4.83 -11.83
CA LEU A 68 -10.79 -3.39 -11.73
C LEU A 68 -12.03 -2.51 -11.51
N PRO A 69 -13.21 -2.80 -12.12
CA PRO A 69 -14.43 -2.05 -11.82
C PRO A 69 -14.80 -2.05 -10.33
N LEU A 70 -14.64 -3.18 -9.64
CA LEU A 70 -14.92 -3.29 -8.20
C LEU A 70 -13.96 -2.41 -7.40
N VAL A 71 -12.65 -2.53 -7.69
CA VAL A 71 -11.61 -1.75 -7.00
C VAL A 71 -11.86 -0.25 -7.16
N GLY A 72 -12.14 0.18 -8.39
CA GLY A 72 -12.47 1.56 -8.71
C GLY A 72 -13.75 2.06 -8.02
N GLN A 73 -14.83 1.28 -8.09
CA GLN A 73 -16.12 1.61 -7.46
C GLN A 73 -16.01 1.74 -5.94
N LYS A 74 -15.23 0.86 -5.30
CA LYS A 74 -14.98 0.89 -3.85
C LYS A 74 -13.95 1.93 -3.44
N GLY A 75 -13.24 2.52 -4.41
CA GLY A 75 -12.13 3.43 -4.16
C GLY A 75 -10.95 2.75 -3.45
N TRP A 76 -10.76 1.44 -3.60
CA TRP A 76 -9.59 0.80 -2.99
C TRP A 76 -8.31 1.20 -3.71
N LEU A 77 -7.20 1.21 -2.98
CA LEU A 77 -5.87 1.52 -3.51
C LEU A 77 -5.23 0.23 -4.01
N LEU A 78 -5.19 0.06 -5.33
CA LEU A 78 -4.57 -1.11 -5.95
C LEU A 78 -3.07 -1.12 -5.64
N VAL A 79 -2.58 -2.19 -5.04
CA VAL A 79 -1.15 -2.47 -4.88
C VAL A 79 -0.79 -3.67 -5.72
N THR A 80 0.20 -3.53 -6.58
CA THR A 80 0.67 -4.61 -7.47
C THR A 80 2.20 -4.67 -7.56
N LYS A 81 2.72 -5.88 -7.82
CA LYS A 81 4.13 -6.09 -8.21
C LYS A 81 4.27 -6.26 -9.72
N ASP A 82 3.19 -6.52 -10.44
CA ASP A 82 3.30 -6.92 -11.84
C ASP A 82 3.70 -5.74 -12.72
N LYS A 83 4.63 -6.03 -13.62
CA LYS A 83 5.06 -5.09 -14.66
C LYS A 83 4.13 -5.09 -15.87
N ARG A 84 3.34 -6.16 -16.06
CA ARG A 84 2.45 -6.35 -17.22
C ARG A 84 1.40 -5.25 -17.30
N ILE A 85 0.74 -4.96 -16.16
CA ILE A 85 -0.25 -3.86 -15.97
C ILE A 85 0.27 -2.51 -16.47
N ARG A 86 1.59 -2.31 -16.48
CA ARG A 86 2.24 -1.02 -16.74
C ARG A 86 2.52 -0.71 -18.21
N TYR A 87 2.56 -1.71 -19.10
CA TYR A 87 3.05 -1.50 -20.48
C TYR A 87 2.04 -1.80 -21.57
N ASN A 88 1.01 -2.58 -21.28
CA ASN A 88 -0.06 -2.77 -22.24
C ASN A 88 -0.96 -1.52 -22.23
N GLU A 89 -1.12 -0.85 -23.38
CA GLU A 89 -2.00 0.32 -23.50
C GLU A 89 -3.45 -0.02 -23.09
N LEU A 90 -3.85 -1.28 -23.28
CA LEU A 90 -5.14 -1.81 -22.86
C LEU A 90 -5.30 -1.84 -21.33
N GLU A 91 -4.26 -2.26 -20.60
CA GLU A 91 -4.30 -2.37 -19.13
C GLU A 91 -4.29 -0.98 -18.48
N LYS A 92 -3.51 -0.03 -19.03
CA LYS A 92 -3.63 1.38 -18.65
C LYS A 92 -5.05 1.91 -18.87
N THR A 93 -5.65 1.61 -20.03
CA THR A 93 -7.01 2.05 -20.34
C THR A 93 -8.00 1.56 -19.29
N ALA A 94 -7.87 0.33 -18.81
CA ALA A 94 -8.75 -0.22 -17.77
C ALA A 94 -8.61 0.52 -16.42
N VAL A 95 -7.38 0.82 -15.98
CA VAL A 95 -7.12 1.62 -14.77
C VAL A 95 -7.76 3.01 -14.88
N LEU A 96 -7.64 3.64 -16.06
CA LEU A 96 -8.21 4.96 -16.31
C LEU A 96 -9.73 4.94 -16.37
N GLN A 97 -10.29 4.01 -17.13
CA GLN A 97 -11.71 3.83 -17.32
C GLN A 97 -12.44 3.57 -15.99
N HIS A 98 -11.83 2.78 -15.12
CA HIS A 98 -12.41 2.42 -13.82
C HIS A 98 -11.99 3.35 -12.68
N ARG A 99 -11.31 4.46 -12.96
CA ARG A 99 -10.89 5.45 -11.95
C ARG A 99 -10.08 4.82 -10.82
N VAL A 100 -9.18 3.90 -11.15
CA VAL A 100 -8.36 3.18 -10.16
C VAL A 100 -7.17 4.03 -9.73
N ARG A 101 -6.82 3.91 -8.44
CA ARG A 101 -5.61 4.49 -7.84
C ARG A 101 -4.60 3.36 -7.68
N GLU A 102 -3.63 3.31 -8.59
CA GLU A 102 -2.65 2.22 -8.65
C GLU A 102 -1.31 2.63 -8.03
N PHE A 103 -0.78 1.73 -7.21
CA PHE A 103 0.57 1.78 -6.67
C PHE A 103 1.33 0.50 -7.02
N TYR A 104 2.48 0.61 -7.68
CA TYR A 104 3.27 -0.55 -8.05
C TYR A 104 4.70 -0.51 -7.50
N PHE A 105 5.26 -1.67 -7.18
CA PHE A 105 6.67 -1.78 -6.79
C PHE A 105 7.60 -1.56 -8.00
N SER A 106 8.49 -0.57 -7.92
CA SER A 106 9.28 -0.12 -9.08
C SER A 106 10.39 -1.11 -9.51
N SER A 107 10.73 -2.08 -8.66
CA SER A 107 11.71 -3.14 -8.92
C SER A 107 11.04 -4.52 -8.90
N GLY A 108 11.54 -5.47 -9.70
CA GLY A 108 11.07 -6.87 -9.64
C GLY A 108 11.75 -7.69 -8.54
N ASN A 109 12.93 -7.24 -8.08
CA ASN A 109 13.81 -8.00 -7.20
C ASN A 109 13.56 -7.63 -5.73
N TYR A 110 12.34 -7.91 -5.26
CA TYR A 110 11.98 -7.86 -3.86
C TYR A 110 11.59 -9.25 -3.37
N SER A 111 12.14 -9.64 -2.22
CA SER A 111 11.57 -10.66 -1.35
C SER A 111 10.25 -10.17 -0.73
N GLY A 112 9.46 -11.11 -0.19
CA GLY A 112 8.22 -10.75 0.52
C GLY A 112 8.45 -9.80 1.69
N ALA A 113 9.53 -10.02 2.46
CA ALA A 113 9.90 -9.19 3.60
C ALA A 113 10.26 -7.76 3.15
N GLU A 114 11.09 -7.62 2.11
CA GLU A 114 11.43 -6.29 1.57
C GLU A 114 10.19 -5.57 1.04
N MET A 115 9.25 -6.28 0.40
CA MET A 115 7.99 -5.65 -0.04
C MET A 115 7.17 -5.14 1.13
N ALA A 116 7.10 -5.89 2.23
CA ALA A 116 6.39 -5.46 3.43
C ALA A 116 7.02 -4.20 4.05
N GLU A 117 8.34 -4.20 4.25
CA GLU A 117 9.09 -3.05 4.76
C GLU A 117 8.90 -1.81 3.88
N VAL A 118 9.06 -1.98 2.56
CA VAL A 118 8.92 -0.90 1.59
C VAL A 118 7.49 -0.38 1.55
N LEU A 119 6.48 -1.25 1.60
CA LEU A 119 5.08 -0.84 1.63
C LEU A 119 4.78 -0.02 2.89
N MET A 120 5.24 -0.47 4.07
CA MET A 120 5.05 0.25 5.32
C MET A 120 5.71 1.64 5.29
N ALA A 121 6.92 1.73 4.73
CA ALA A 121 7.61 3.00 4.52
C ALA A 121 6.86 3.93 3.54
N ALA A 122 6.15 3.36 2.57
CA ALA A 122 5.42 4.09 1.53
C ALA A 122 4.06 4.63 1.98
N LEU A 123 3.40 4.05 3.00
CA LEU A 123 2.04 4.41 3.42
C LEU A 123 1.83 5.93 3.60
N PRO A 124 2.72 6.70 4.29
CA PRO A 124 2.53 8.14 4.42
C PRO A 124 2.60 8.88 3.09
N GLY A 125 3.46 8.42 2.17
CA GLY A 125 3.60 8.94 0.81
C GLY A 125 2.38 8.65 -0.04
N MET A 126 1.84 7.43 0.04
CA MET A 126 0.60 7.03 -0.64
C MET A 126 -0.57 7.89 -0.17
N ALA A 127 -0.75 8.05 1.15
CA ALA A 127 -1.80 8.88 1.71
C ALA A 127 -1.67 10.36 1.31
N LYS A 128 -0.43 10.89 1.28
CA LYS A 128 -0.16 12.24 0.80
C LYS A 128 -0.54 12.40 -0.67
N LEU A 129 -0.22 11.41 -1.50
CA LEU A 129 -0.51 11.42 -2.92
C LEU A 129 -2.02 11.36 -3.16
N CYS A 130 -2.75 10.49 -2.44
CA CYS A 130 -4.22 10.39 -2.50
C CYS A 130 -4.94 11.69 -2.07
N ARG A 131 -4.35 12.50 -1.20
CA ARG A 131 -4.90 13.83 -0.84
C ARG A 131 -4.64 14.90 -1.89
N LYS A 132 -3.61 14.71 -2.73
CA LYS A 132 -3.17 15.70 -3.72
C LYS A 132 -3.75 15.43 -5.10
N HIS A 133 -4.05 14.17 -5.41
CA HIS A 133 -4.49 13.73 -6.72
C HIS A 133 -5.76 12.90 -6.59
N ASP A 134 -6.79 13.32 -7.33
CA ASP A 134 -7.99 12.52 -7.52
C ASP A 134 -7.70 11.32 -8.42
N ALA A 135 -8.55 10.29 -8.34
CA ALA A 135 -8.46 9.15 -9.23
C ALA A 135 -8.86 9.53 -10.69
N PRO A 136 -8.36 8.82 -11.71
CA PRO A 136 -7.33 7.77 -11.65
C PRO A 136 -5.91 8.34 -11.57
N PHE A 137 -5.00 7.57 -10.99
CA PHE A 137 -3.57 7.80 -11.13
C PHE A 137 -2.78 6.50 -11.02
N ILE A 138 -1.55 6.53 -11.52
CA ILE A 138 -0.57 5.46 -11.35
C ILE A 138 0.65 6.03 -10.64
N ALA A 139 1.12 5.37 -9.60
CA ALA A 139 2.30 5.75 -8.85
C ALA A 139 3.24 4.55 -8.61
N SER A 140 4.54 4.81 -8.57
CA SER A 140 5.55 3.81 -8.27
C SER A 140 6.05 3.94 -6.84
N ILE A 141 6.24 2.82 -6.15
CA ILE A 141 6.91 2.70 -4.86
C ILE A 141 8.36 2.23 -5.11
N THR A 142 9.35 3.02 -4.70
CA THR A 142 10.77 2.68 -4.84
C THR A 142 11.26 1.77 -3.72
N LYS A 143 12.48 1.21 -3.85
CA LYS A 143 13.14 0.44 -2.78
C LYS A 143 13.30 1.21 -1.46
N SER A 144 13.30 2.54 -1.50
CA SER A 144 13.40 3.39 -0.31
C SER A 144 12.03 3.72 0.31
N GLY A 145 10.93 3.19 -0.23
CA GLY A 145 9.56 3.57 0.17
C GLY A 145 9.10 4.92 -0.40
N SER A 146 9.86 5.53 -1.31
CA SER A 146 9.45 6.78 -1.95
C SER A 146 8.34 6.51 -2.96
N VAL A 147 7.30 7.34 -2.94
CA VAL A 147 6.14 7.23 -3.83
C VAL A 147 6.21 8.33 -4.89
N ASN A 148 6.20 7.95 -6.16
CA ASN A 148 6.31 8.88 -7.29
C ASN A 148 5.13 8.70 -8.24
N LEU A 149 4.43 9.80 -8.56
CA LEU A 149 3.41 9.82 -9.60
C LEU A 149 4.03 9.46 -10.95
N ARG A 150 3.32 8.66 -11.74
CA ARG A 150 3.72 8.19 -13.08
C ARG A 150 2.66 8.51 -14.13
N PHE A 151 1.41 8.62 -13.72
CA PHE A 151 0.30 9.04 -14.55
C PHE A 151 -0.81 9.67 -13.68
N PRO A 152 -1.51 10.72 -14.13
CA PRO A 152 -1.08 11.58 -15.24
C PRO A 152 0.33 12.14 -14.97
#